data_AF-A0A5C6MIE4-F1
#
_entry.id   AF-A0A5C6MIE4-F1
#
_cell.length_a   1.000
_cell.length_b   1.000
_cell.length_c   1.000
_cell.angle_alpha   90.00
_cell.angle_beta   90.00
_cell.angle_gamma   90.00
#
_symmetry.space_group_name_H-M   'P 1'
#
loop_
_entity.id
_entity.type
_entity.pdbx_description
1 polymer ?
#
loop_
_entity_poly.entity_id
_entity_poly.type
_entity_poly.pdbx_seq_one_letter_code
_entity_poly.pdbx_strand_id
1 'polypeptide(L)'
;MIKDSWNGYETRKHVFGQFIRRYCPEMIHQIKLKEIEKRTDLRVFANPVDRTKALLKCHVTSTDKSVRSVSVTEDGATKANWITVTGPLPSGDGSVILILKAEVPLIHTNIYGCVVQTEDRTITVMWGSHSLEFLSTGRVQPGSGPHFEQVTEFDGVVISHCDSGTQQEHFKPVLESHNLPGTCEVALNDAFGALKEISKFTNHTLYVQRRRGCITSDERLESAFDNWAVNGEGFIQFDAGAQKWKALSPSAEMIKDSWNSRESRNDFFGQFINEECLEMIHQIKLREAEKRTDLRVFANPVDRTKALLKCHVTSTDKSVRSVSLTEDGATKATGSL
;
A
#
# COMPACT_ATOMS: atom_id res chain seq x y z
N MET A 1 10.36 27.75 40.17
CA MET A 1 9.55 26.79 40.97
C MET A 1 9.54 25.38 40.41
N ILE A 2 8.99 25.10 39.21
CA ILE A 2 9.01 23.70 38.67
C ILE A 2 10.42 23.27 38.24
N LYS A 3 11.17 24.12 37.53
CA LYS A 3 12.56 23.85 37.11
C LYS A 3 13.49 23.52 38.28
N ASP A 4 13.31 24.19 39.41
CA ASP A 4 14.15 24.02 40.61
C ASP A 4 13.80 22.74 41.37
N SER A 5 12.50 22.40 41.42
CA SER A 5 12.00 21.14 41.97
C SER A 5 12.46 19.91 41.16
N TRP A 6 12.50 20.01 39.83
CA TRP A 6 13.04 18.95 38.96
C TRP A 6 14.57 18.81 39.06
N ASN A 7 15.27 19.90 39.37
CA ASN A 7 16.72 19.91 39.46
C ASN A 7 17.29 19.47 40.82
N GLY A 8 16.47 19.41 41.88
CA GLY A 8 16.89 19.06 43.24
C GLY A 8 17.01 17.55 43.55
N TYR A 9 16.55 16.66 42.67
CA TYR A 9 16.59 15.21 42.90
C TYR A 9 17.81 14.56 42.24
N GLU A 10 18.96 14.60 42.93
CA GLU A 10 20.25 14.03 42.46
C GLU A 10 20.17 12.55 42.06
N THR A 11 19.45 11.73 42.83
CA THR A 11 19.28 10.30 42.56
C THR A 11 18.54 10.04 41.24
N ARG A 12 17.51 10.83 40.90
CA ARG A 12 16.84 10.74 39.59
C ARG A 12 17.77 11.15 38.45
N LYS A 13 18.54 12.23 38.61
CA LYS A 13 19.53 12.67 37.61
C LYS A 13 20.60 11.60 37.37
N HIS A 14 21.06 10.95 38.44
CA HIS A 14 22.04 9.88 38.35
C HIS A 14 21.48 8.66 37.60
N VAL A 15 20.27 8.20 37.95
CA VAL A 15 19.62 7.06 37.29
C VAL A 15 19.33 7.35 35.81
N PHE A 16 18.79 8.53 35.48
CA PHE A 16 18.56 8.93 34.08
C PHE A 16 19.90 9.07 33.32
N GLY A 17 20.91 9.67 33.95
CA GLY A 17 22.25 9.79 33.36
C GLY A 17 22.90 8.42 33.11
N GLN A 18 22.74 7.48 34.02
CA GLN A 18 23.26 6.11 33.89
C GLN A 18 22.50 5.33 32.81
N PHE A 19 21.18 5.51 32.71
CA PHE A 19 20.38 4.95 31.62
C PHE A 19 20.86 5.47 30.25
N ILE A 20 20.99 6.78 30.09
CA ILE A 20 21.40 7.39 28.81
C ILE A 20 22.85 7.02 28.44
N ARG A 21 23.78 7.02 29.41
CA ARG A 21 25.20 6.83 29.12
C ARG A 21 25.63 5.37 28.99
N ARG A 22 24.93 4.44 29.65
CA ARG A 22 25.39 3.05 29.77
C ARG A 22 24.34 2.05 29.29
N TYR A 23 23.16 2.04 29.90
CA TYR A 23 22.16 1.02 29.61
C TYR A 23 21.55 1.15 28.22
N CYS A 24 21.26 2.37 27.75
CA CYS A 24 20.70 2.59 26.42
C CYS A 24 21.66 2.15 25.29
N PRO A 25 22.96 2.53 25.29
CA PRO A 25 23.93 1.98 24.34
C PRO A 25 24.07 0.45 24.40
N GLU A 26 24.12 -0.14 25.60
CA GLU A 26 24.20 -1.60 25.79
C GLU A 26 22.95 -2.31 25.23
N MET A 27 21.76 -1.77 25.46
CA MET A 27 20.51 -2.28 24.89
C MET A 27 20.50 -2.16 23.36
N ILE A 28 20.94 -1.03 22.80
CA ILE A 28 21.06 -0.85 21.35
C ILE A 28 21.99 -1.90 20.73
N HIS A 29 23.11 -2.23 21.38
CA HIS A 29 24.04 -3.26 20.90
C HIS A 29 23.44 -4.68 20.96
N GLN A 30 22.49 -4.93 21.87
CA GLN A 30 21.83 -6.23 22.01
C GLN A 30 20.59 -6.39 21.11
N ILE A 31 20.02 -5.28 20.63
CA ILE A 31 18.89 -5.31 19.69
C ILE A 31 19.40 -5.75 18.32
N LYS A 32 19.16 -7.02 17.98
CA LYS A 32 19.23 -7.49 16.60
C LYS A 32 17.89 -7.20 15.93
N LEU A 33 17.84 -6.12 15.15
CA LEU A 33 16.70 -5.85 14.27
C LEU A 33 16.72 -6.90 13.16
N LYS A 34 15.58 -7.57 12.95
CA LYS A 34 15.36 -8.39 11.76
C LYS A 34 15.44 -7.45 10.56
N GLU A 35 16.12 -7.84 9.47
CA GLU A 35 16.05 -7.08 8.23
C GLU A 35 14.58 -6.95 7.83
N ILE A 36 14.11 -5.71 7.77
CA ILE A 36 12.75 -5.41 7.31
C ILE A 36 12.75 -5.69 5.82
N GLU A 37 11.80 -6.49 5.36
CA GLU A 37 11.60 -6.75 3.94
C GLU A 37 11.50 -5.43 3.17
N LYS A 38 12.30 -5.29 2.10
CA LYS A 38 12.30 -4.10 1.25
C LYS A 38 10.97 -3.98 0.53
N ARG A 39 10.10 -3.10 1.01
CA ARG A 39 8.79 -2.82 0.43
C ARG A 39 8.71 -1.35 0.05
N THR A 40 8.18 -1.09 -1.14
CA THR A 40 7.85 0.26 -1.61
C THR A 40 6.45 0.20 -2.18
N ASP A 41 5.52 0.91 -1.54
CA ASP A 41 4.16 1.14 -2.02
C ASP A 41 4.11 2.52 -2.68
N LEU A 42 3.51 2.61 -3.87
CA LEU A 42 3.33 3.86 -4.61
C LEU A 42 1.86 3.98 -5.00
N ARG A 43 1.24 5.09 -4.61
CA ARG A 43 -0.15 5.40 -4.96
C ARG A 43 -0.23 6.75 -5.63
N VAL A 44 -1.10 6.89 -6.63
CA VAL A 44 -1.25 8.14 -7.39
C VAL A 44 -2.68 8.65 -7.24
N PHE A 45 -2.80 9.89 -6.79
CA PHE A 45 -4.08 10.58 -6.62
C PHE A 45 -4.12 11.81 -7.52
N ALA A 46 -5.30 12.23 -7.97
CA ALA A 46 -5.46 13.54 -8.60
C ALA A 46 -6.66 14.28 -8.02
N ASN A 47 -6.43 15.56 -7.70
CA ASN A 47 -7.47 16.47 -7.26
C ASN A 47 -7.65 17.57 -8.30
N PRO A 48 -8.87 17.80 -8.85
CA PRO A 48 -9.09 18.91 -9.78
C PRO A 48 -8.77 20.24 -9.09
N VAL A 49 -7.92 21.06 -9.72
CA VAL A 49 -7.64 22.44 -9.26
C VAL A 49 -8.65 23.39 -9.90
N ASP A 50 -8.89 23.21 -11.20
CA ASP A 50 -9.93 23.90 -11.97
C ASP A 50 -10.42 23.00 -13.12
N ARG A 51 -11.18 23.57 -14.08
CA ARG A 51 -11.70 22.80 -15.23
C ARG A 51 -10.62 22.36 -16.23
N THR A 52 -9.41 22.86 -16.09
CA THR A 52 -8.29 22.71 -17.04
C THR A 52 -7.09 22.00 -16.44
N LYS A 53 -7.03 21.87 -15.11
CA LYS A 53 -5.88 21.33 -14.36
C LYS A 53 -6.29 20.47 -13.18
N ALA A 54 -5.45 19.48 -12.88
CA ALA A 54 -5.49 18.70 -11.65
C ALA A 54 -4.13 18.71 -10.95
N LEU A 55 -4.15 18.56 -9.64
CA LEU A 55 -2.99 18.36 -8.80
C LEU A 55 -2.80 16.86 -8.61
N LEU A 56 -1.84 16.30 -9.34
CA LEU A 56 -1.38 14.93 -9.17
C LEU A 56 -0.57 14.83 -7.87
N LYS A 57 -0.78 13.76 -7.11
CA LYS A 57 -0.09 13.46 -5.85
C LYS A 57 0.37 12.01 -5.85
N CYS A 58 1.68 11.79 -5.96
CA CYS A 58 2.32 10.51 -5.72
C CYS A 58 2.53 10.35 -4.21
N HIS A 59 1.98 9.31 -3.61
CA HIS A 59 2.21 8.92 -2.23
C HIS A 59 3.06 7.65 -2.21
N VAL A 60 4.30 7.78 -1.76
CA VAL A 60 5.24 6.68 -1.65
C VAL A 60 5.40 6.33 -0.18
N THR A 61 5.20 5.08 0.18
CA THR A 61 5.52 4.54 1.51
C THR A 61 6.53 3.42 1.33
N SER A 62 7.73 3.57 1.91
CA SER A 62 8.81 2.62 1.66
C SER A 62 9.59 2.25 2.93
N THR A 63 9.79 0.96 3.16
CA THR A 63 10.79 0.41 4.08
C THR A 63 12.14 0.19 3.39
N ASP A 64 12.17 0.31 2.06
CA ASP A 64 13.38 0.18 1.25
C ASP A 64 14.19 1.49 1.29
N LYS A 65 15.31 1.44 2.00
CA LYS A 65 16.24 2.57 2.13
C LYS A 65 16.96 2.91 0.82
N SER A 66 16.82 2.09 -0.22
CA SER A 66 17.47 2.27 -1.52
C SER A 66 16.67 3.12 -2.52
N VAL A 67 15.51 3.68 -2.14
CA VAL A 67 14.76 4.61 -2.98
C VAL A 67 15.64 5.81 -3.36
N ARG A 68 15.97 5.94 -4.65
CA ARG A 68 16.88 6.93 -5.22
C ARG A 68 16.16 8.19 -5.70
N SER A 69 15.00 8.02 -6.32
CA SER A 69 14.24 9.12 -6.90
C SER A 69 12.75 8.82 -6.95
N VAL A 70 11.95 9.88 -6.89
CA VAL A 70 10.51 9.88 -7.17
C VAL A 70 10.28 10.97 -8.21
N SER A 71 9.61 10.64 -9.30
CA SER A 71 9.40 11.56 -10.41
C SER A 71 8.01 11.39 -11.03
N VAL A 72 7.47 12.45 -11.62
CA VAL A 72 6.24 12.40 -12.40
C VAL A 72 6.57 12.17 -13.86
N THR A 73 5.76 11.35 -14.53
CA THR A 73 5.86 11.09 -15.96
C THR A 73 4.65 11.66 -16.70
N GLU A 74 4.87 12.06 -17.95
CA GLU A 74 3.88 12.43 -18.94
C GLU A 74 4.22 11.66 -20.22
N ASP A 75 3.33 10.78 -20.68
CA ASP A 75 3.55 9.89 -21.82
C ASP A 75 4.85 9.08 -21.72
N GLY A 76 5.19 8.66 -20.49
CA GLY A 76 6.42 7.92 -20.18
C GLY A 76 7.68 8.78 -20.05
N ALA A 77 7.64 10.07 -20.37
CA ALA A 77 8.77 10.98 -20.21
C ALA A 77 8.75 11.66 -18.83
N THR A 78 9.89 11.70 -18.14
CA THR A 78 10.02 12.31 -16.82
C THR A 78 9.86 13.84 -16.91
N LYS A 79 8.92 14.41 -16.15
CA LYS A 79 8.67 15.85 -16.09
C LYS A 79 9.32 16.45 -14.84
N ALA A 80 9.90 17.64 -14.97
CA ALA A 80 10.57 18.34 -13.86
C ALA A 80 9.84 19.61 -13.39
N ASN A 81 8.80 20.05 -14.09
CA ASN A 81 8.17 21.35 -13.84
C ASN A 81 7.06 21.25 -12.78
N TRP A 82 7.08 22.19 -11.82
CA TRP A 82 6.09 22.36 -10.73
C TRP A 82 5.93 21.17 -9.78
N ILE A 83 7.06 20.58 -9.38
CA ILE A 83 7.08 19.48 -8.41
C ILE A 83 7.30 20.02 -7.00
N THR A 84 6.38 19.70 -6.08
CA THR A 84 6.59 19.89 -4.64
C THR A 84 6.76 18.54 -3.97
N VAL A 85 7.90 18.32 -3.32
CA VAL A 85 8.15 17.11 -2.52
C VAL A 85 7.95 17.42 -1.03
N THR A 86 7.14 16.62 -0.35
CA THR A 86 6.95 16.65 1.10
C THR A 86 7.45 15.33 1.69
N GLY A 87 8.38 15.41 2.64
CA GLY A 87 9.05 14.26 3.25
C GLY A 87 10.56 14.24 2.97
N PRO A 88 11.30 13.20 3.39
CA PRO A 88 10.82 11.96 4.00
C PRO A 88 10.23 12.14 5.41
N LEU A 89 9.01 11.67 5.64
CA LEU A 89 8.37 11.63 6.96
C LEU A 89 8.45 10.20 7.52
N PRO A 90 8.88 9.99 8.78
CA PRO A 90 8.88 8.66 9.37
C PRO A 90 7.45 8.20 9.68
N SER A 91 7.16 6.94 9.37
CA SER A 91 5.97 6.22 9.83
C SER A 91 6.28 5.43 11.11
N GLY A 92 5.27 5.18 11.94
CA GLY A 92 5.42 4.47 13.21
C GLY A 92 5.87 3.01 13.08
N ASP A 93 5.82 2.45 11.87
CA ASP A 93 6.23 1.09 11.52
C ASP A 93 7.66 0.99 10.94
N GLY A 94 8.41 2.10 10.94
CA GLY A 94 9.76 2.17 10.41
C GLY A 94 9.85 2.43 8.90
N SER A 95 8.72 2.56 8.20
CA SER A 95 8.68 3.03 6.82
C SER A 95 8.84 4.55 6.72
N VAL A 96 9.16 5.03 5.52
CA VAL A 96 9.31 6.43 5.18
C VAL A 96 8.26 6.80 4.15
N ILE A 97 7.59 7.93 4.40
CA ILE A 97 6.58 8.48 3.51
C ILE A 97 7.16 9.65 2.73
N LEU A 98 7.06 9.59 1.40
CA LEU A 98 7.39 10.66 0.47
C LEU A 98 6.12 11.02 -0.32
N ILE A 99 5.80 12.30 -0.37
CA ILE A 99 4.68 12.81 -1.16
C ILE A 99 5.23 13.73 -2.23
N LEU A 100 5.01 13.39 -3.48
CA LEU A 100 5.33 14.26 -4.62
C LEU A 100 4.02 14.82 -5.17
N LYS A 101 3.94 16.14 -5.34
CA LYS A 101 2.79 16.81 -5.96
C LYS A 101 3.22 17.50 -7.25
N ALA A 102 2.40 17.39 -8.31
CA ALA A 102 2.62 18.09 -9.58
C ALA A 102 1.28 18.57 -10.16
N GLU A 103 1.25 19.79 -10.71
CA GLU A 103 0.10 20.25 -11.47
C GLU A 103 0.15 19.71 -12.91
N VAL A 104 -0.93 19.06 -13.33
CA VAL A 104 -1.08 18.44 -14.66
C VAL A 104 -2.33 18.98 -15.37
N PRO A 105 -2.25 19.29 -16.68
CA PRO A 105 -3.43 19.61 -17.48
C PRO A 105 -4.45 18.47 -17.53
N LEU A 106 -5.74 18.79 -17.46
CA LEU A 106 -6.86 17.83 -17.63
C LEU A 106 -7.32 17.68 -19.09
N ILE A 107 -6.91 18.59 -19.98
CA ILE A 107 -7.49 18.73 -21.34
C ILE A 107 -6.67 17.96 -22.41
N HIS A 108 -5.51 17.43 -22.05
CA HIS A 108 -4.66 16.72 -23.01
C HIS A 108 -4.86 15.21 -22.88
N THR A 109 -4.68 14.47 -23.97
CA THR A 109 -4.70 12.99 -24.04
C THR A 109 -3.49 12.35 -23.35
N ASN A 110 -2.73 13.11 -22.58
CA ASN A 110 -1.44 12.70 -22.06
C ASN A 110 -1.64 11.83 -20.82
N ILE A 111 -0.92 10.72 -20.74
CA ILE A 111 -1.02 9.78 -19.63
C ILE A 111 0.00 10.20 -18.58
N TYR A 112 -0.49 10.67 -17.44
CA TYR A 112 0.35 11.07 -16.32
C TYR A 112 0.65 9.89 -15.41
N GLY A 113 1.80 9.86 -14.75
CA GLY A 113 2.14 8.80 -13.80
C GLY A 113 3.20 9.23 -12.81
N CYS A 114 3.54 8.34 -11.90
CA CYS A 114 4.61 8.49 -10.93
C CYS A 114 5.56 7.30 -11.05
N VAL A 115 6.85 7.59 -11.01
CA VAL A 115 7.92 6.61 -11.07
C VAL A 115 8.77 6.72 -9.82
N VAL A 116 9.02 5.58 -9.17
CA VAL A 116 9.94 5.45 -8.03
C VAL A 116 11.08 4.54 -8.46
N GLN A 117 12.30 5.05 -8.42
CA GLN A 117 13.50 4.24 -8.68
C GLN A 117 14.08 3.78 -7.35
N THR A 118 14.27 2.48 -7.20
CA THR A 118 15.07 1.85 -6.14
C THR A 118 16.37 1.32 -6.74
N GLU A 119 17.26 0.78 -5.92
CA GLU A 119 18.48 0.12 -6.43
C GLU A 119 18.15 -1.11 -7.30
N ASP A 120 17.11 -1.86 -6.92
CA ASP A 120 16.81 -3.17 -7.50
C ASP A 120 15.71 -3.12 -8.58
N ARG A 121 14.85 -2.10 -8.57
CA ARG A 121 13.69 -1.99 -9.47
C ARG A 121 13.21 -0.56 -9.70
N THR A 122 12.49 -0.37 -10.80
CA THR A 122 11.71 0.83 -11.10
C THR A 122 10.22 0.50 -10.94
N ILE A 123 9.49 1.29 -10.15
CA ILE A 123 8.06 1.13 -9.90
C ILE A 123 7.34 2.29 -10.58
N THR A 124 6.41 1.99 -11.48
CA THR A 124 5.62 3.00 -12.20
C THR A 124 4.14 2.79 -11.90
N VAL A 125 3.43 3.86 -11.55
CA VAL A 125 1.98 3.86 -11.35
C VAL A 125 1.40 5.05 -12.12
N MET A 126 0.47 4.78 -13.03
CA MET A 126 -0.17 5.82 -13.83
C MET A 126 -1.33 6.46 -13.08
N TRP A 127 -1.64 7.71 -13.39
CA TRP A 127 -2.86 8.38 -12.95
C TRP A 127 -4.06 7.69 -13.60
N GLY A 128 -5.13 7.47 -12.83
CA GLY A 128 -6.29 6.70 -13.31
C GLY A 128 -6.05 5.19 -13.31
N SER A 129 -4.96 4.73 -12.69
CA SER A 129 -4.74 3.31 -12.48
C SER A 129 -5.57 2.78 -11.32
N HIS A 130 -6.11 1.57 -11.51
CA HIS A 130 -6.79 0.82 -10.46
C HIS A 130 -6.06 -0.50 -10.23
N SER A 131 -5.98 -0.95 -8.98
CA SER A 131 -5.43 -2.25 -8.62
C SER A 131 -6.45 -3.13 -7.93
N LEU A 132 -6.54 -4.39 -8.35
CA LEU A 132 -7.31 -5.43 -7.67
C LEU A 132 -6.36 -6.54 -7.27
N GLU A 133 -6.31 -6.86 -5.98
CA GLU A 133 -5.40 -7.84 -5.41
C GLU A 133 -6.13 -8.84 -4.51
N PHE A 134 -5.90 -10.13 -4.76
CA PHE A 134 -6.27 -11.24 -3.90
C PHE A 134 -5.01 -11.71 -3.17
N LEU A 135 -5.02 -11.57 -1.85
CA LEU A 135 -3.92 -11.90 -0.96
C LEU A 135 -4.31 -13.11 -0.12
N SER A 136 -3.86 -14.29 -0.52
CA SER A 136 -4.22 -15.56 0.12
C SER A 136 -3.05 -16.11 0.95
N THR A 137 -3.36 -16.68 2.10
CA THR A 137 -2.38 -17.37 2.97
C THR A 137 -2.92 -18.72 3.39
N GLY A 138 -2.17 -19.78 3.07
CA GLY A 138 -2.36 -21.11 3.63
C GLY A 138 -1.29 -21.41 4.67
N ARG A 139 -1.66 -21.99 5.81
CA ARG A 139 -0.71 -22.36 6.86
C ARG A 139 -0.99 -23.73 7.46
N VAL A 140 0.06 -24.40 7.93
CA VAL A 140 -0.04 -25.62 8.74
C VAL A 140 0.36 -25.28 10.18
N GLN A 141 -0.56 -25.45 11.11
CA GLN A 141 -0.28 -25.32 12.55
C GLN A 141 0.05 -26.68 13.15
N PRO A 142 1.12 -26.81 13.96
CA PRO A 142 1.44 -28.06 14.64
C PRO A 142 0.29 -28.52 15.53
N GLY A 143 -0.20 -29.75 15.30
CA GLY A 143 -1.29 -30.33 16.09
C GLY A 143 -2.71 -29.96 15.61
N SER A 144 -2.86 -29.21 14.51
CA SER A 144 -4.16 -28.95 13.88
C SER A 144 -4.11 -29.17 12.36
N GLY A 145 -5.28 -29.10 11.72
CA GLY A 145 -5.38 -29.11 10.25
C GLY A 145 -4.82 -27.83 9.59
N PRO A 146 -4.72 -27.82 8.25
CA PRO A 146 -4.34 -26.62 7.51
C PRO A 146 -5.41 -25.54 7.66
N HIS A 147 -4.98 -24.28 7.69
CA HIS A 147 -5.84 -23.10 7.76
C HIS A 147 -5.62 -22.20 6.56
N PHE A 148 -6.68 -21.53 6.12
CA PHE A 148 -6.65 -20.62 4.99
C PHE A 148 -7.32 -19.29 5.34
N GLU A 149 -6.75 -18.20 4.85
CA GLU A 149 -7.35 -16.88 4.86
C GLU A 149 -7.04 -16.15 3.54
N GLN A 150 -7.96 -15.32 3.09
CA GLN A 150 -7.82 -14.46 1.94
C GLN A 150 -8.37 -13.06 2.25
N VAL A 151 -7.64 -12.05 1.79
CA VAL A 151 -8.09 -10.66 1.78
C VAL A 151 -8.10 -10.17 0.33
N THR A 152 -9.18 -9.51 -0.07
CA THR A 152 -9.27 -8.85 -1.38
C THR A 152 -9.17 -7.34 -1.19
N GLU A 153 -8.27 -6.72 -1.91
CA GLU A 153 -8.03 -5.28 -1.90
C GLU A 153 -8.32 -4.66 -3.27
N PHE A 154 -9.00 -3.50 -3.27
CA PHE A 154 -9.17 -2.66 -4.45
C PHE A 154 -8.59 -1.26 -4.14
N ASP A 155 -7.61 -0.82 -4.92
CA ASP A 155 -6.82 0.41 -4.69
C ASP A 155 -6.22 0.48 -3.26
N GLY A 156 -5.86 -0.69 -2.71
CA GLY A 156 -5.37 -0.86 -1.35
C GLY A 156 -6.42 -0.62 -0.26
N VAL A 157 -7.71 -0.63 -0.61
CA VAL A 157 -8.85 -0.69 0.32
C VAL A 157 -9.30 -2.15 0.43
N VAL A 158 -9.34 -2.69 1.64
CA VAL A 158 -9.87 -4.04 1.88
C VAL A 158 -11.38 -4.06 1.61
N ILE A 159 -11.80 -4.81 0.60
CA ILE A 159 -13.20 -4.90 0.16
C ILE A 159 -13.87 -6.23 0.53
N SER A 160 -13.10 -7.29 0.79
CA SER A 160 -13.64 -8.57 1.23
C SER A 160 -12.63 -9.38 2.04
N HIS A 161 -13.12 -10.38 2.77
CA HIS A 161 -12.29 -11.37 3.45
C HIS A 161 -12.96 -12.74 3.40
N CYS A 162 -12.16 -13.80 3.34
CA CYS A 162 -12.64 -15.17 3.35
C CYS A 162 -11.68 -16.06 4.15
N ASP A 163 -12.20 -17.09 4.79
CA ASP A 163 -11.42 -18.05 5.58
C ASP A 163 -11.86 -19.50 5.36
N SER A 164 -11.03 -20.44 5.82
CA SER A 164 -11.31 -21.88 5.73
C SER A 164 -12.53 -22.35 6.53
N GLY A 165 -13.01 -21.57 7.50
CA GLY A 165 -14.15 -21.92 8.34
C GLY A 165 -15.48 -21.76 7.59
N THR A 166 -15.70 -20.60 6.97
CA THR A 166 -16.95 -20.34 6.23
C THR A 166 -16.84 -20.60 4.74
N GLN A 167 -15.65 -20.38 4.15
CA GLN A 167 -15.38 -20.42 2.71
C GLN A 167 -16.22 -19.46 1.84
N GLN A 168 -17.10 -18.69 2.47
CA GLN A 168 -17.85 -17.58 1.88
C GLN A 168 -17.02 -16.29 1.93
N GLU A 169 -17.08 -15.51 0.85
CA GLU A 169 -16.54 -14.16 0.82
C GLU A 169 -17.44 -13.20 1.59
N HIS A 170 -16.86 -12.55 2.59
CA HIS A 170 -17.54 -11.58 3.43
C HIS A 170 -17.16 -10.16 2.99
N PHE A 171 -18.00 -9.59 2.15
CA PHE A 171 -17.84 -8.24 1.62
C PHE A 171 -17.95 -7.17 2.71
N LYS A 172 -17.04 -6.19 2.67
CA LYS A 172 -17.04 -5.05 3.58
C LYS A 172 -18.09 -4.02 3.13
N PRO A 173 -18.67 -3.23 4.04
CA PRO A 173 -19.68 -2.23 3.69
C PRO A 173 -19.21 -1.18 2.68
N VAL A 174 -17.90 -0.97 2.55
CA VAL A 174 -17.31 -0.06 1.56
C VAL A 174 -17.55 -0.53 0.12
N LEU A 175 -17.80 -1.82 -0.11
CA LEU A 175 -18.11 -2.34 -1.43
C LEU A 175 -19.62 -2.24 -1.69
N GLU A 176 -19.99 -1.52 -2.75
CA GLU A 176 -21.37 -1.39 -3.21
C GLU A 176 -21.75 -2.50 -4.20
N SER A 177 -20.81 -2.85 -5.09
CA SER A 177 -20.99 -3.91 -6.10
C SER A 177 -21.04 -5.31 -5.48
N HIS A 178 -21.76 -6.23 -6.12
CA HIS A 178 -21.93 -7.62 -5.63
C HIS A 178 -21.48 -8.68 -6.64
N ASN A 179 -20.64 -8.32 -7.60
CA ASN A 179 -20.28 -9.20 -8.73
C ASN A 179 -18.91 -9.87 -8.58
N LEU A 180 -18.27 -9.76 -7.41
CA LEU A 180 -17.08 -10.54 -7.11
C LEU A 180 -17.46 -11.99 -6.75
N PRO A 181 -16.56 -12.96 -6.93
CA PRO A 181 -16.81 -14.34 -6.51
C PRO A 181 -17.31 -14.41 -5.07
N GLY A 182 -18.40 -15.13 -4.84
CA GLY A 182 -19.03 -15.23 -3.51
C GLY A 182 -18.31 -16.20 -2.56
N THR A 183 -17.30 -16.93 -3.04
CA THR A 183 -16.56 -17.92 -2.26
C THR A 183 -15.07 -17.85 -2.57
N CYS A 184 -14.25 -18.33 -1.63
CA CYS A 184 -12.80 -18.49 -1.83
C CYS A 184 -12.39 -19.97 -1.99
N GLU A 185 -13.31 -20.86 -2.35
CA GLU A 185 -13.09 -22.31 -2.41
C GLU A 185 -11.93 -22.69 -3.34
N VAL A 186 -11.87 -22.08 -4.54
CA VAL A 186 -10.79 -22.34 -5.50
C VAL A 186 -9.43 -21.92 -4.94
N ALA A 187 -9.35 -20.73 -4.32
CA ALA A 187 -8.12 -20.22 -3.72
C ALA A 187 -7.67 -21.06 -2.52
N LEU A 188 -8.61 -21.54 -1.71
CA LEU A 188 -8.38 -22.45 -0.60
C LEU A 188 -7.81 -23.78 -1.08
N ASN A 189 -8.44 -24.39 -2.10
CA ASN A 189 -7.98 -25.64 -2.69
C ASN A 189 -6.59 -25.50 -3.31
N ASP A 190 -6.33 -24.40 -4.00
CA ASP A 190 -5.00 -24.08 -4.54
C ASP A 190 -3.94 -23.96 -3.43
N ALA A 191 -4.24 -23.24 -2.34
CA ALA A 191 -3.31 -23.06 -1.22
C ALA A 191 -3.02 -24.38 -0.49
N PHE A 192 -4.04 -25.19 -0.23
CA PHE A 192 -3.87 -26.49 0.42
C PHE A 192 -3.14 -27.49 -0.48
N GLY A 193 -3.43 -27.48 -1.79
CA GLY A 193 -2.69 -28.23 -2.78
C GLY A 193 -1.21 -27.83 -2.80
N ALA A 194 -0.92 -26.54 -2.82
CA ALA A 194 0.44 -26.02 -2.78
C ALA A 194 1.18 -26.41 -1.49
N LEU A 195 0.56 -26.28 -0.31
CA LEU A 195 1.14 -26.74 0.96
C LEU A 195 1.53 -28.22 0.90
N LYS A 196 0.62 -29.07 0.40
CA LYS A 196 0.83 -30.52 0.30
C LYS A 196 1.91 -30.90 -0.71
N GLU A 197 2.00 -30.18 -1.82
CA GLU A 197 3.00 -30.46 -2.85
C GLU A 197 4.39 -29.97 -2.44
N ILE A 198 4.50 -28.71 -2.00
CA ILE A 198 5.78 -28.06 -1.67
C ILE A 198 6.43 -28.69 -0.42
N SER A 199 5.63 -29.12 0.56
CA SER A 199 6.13 -29.79 1.77
C SER A 199 6.84 -31.12 1.50
N LYS A 200 6.63 -31.74 0.33
CA LYS A 200 7.37 -32.95 -0.07
C LYS A 200 8.83 -32.67 -0.42
N PHE A 201 9.14 -31.43 -0.78
CA PHE A 201 10.45 -31.04 -1.33
C PHE A 201 11.20 -30.07 -0.43
N THR A 202 10.50 -29.42 0.50
CA THR A 202 11.11 -28.50 1.47
C THR A 202 10.77 -28.95 2.89
N ASN A 203 11.80 -29.26 3.67
CA ASN A 203 11.62 -29.45 5.11
C ASN A 203 11.26 -28.07 5.69
N HIS A 204 10.14 -27.97 6.41
CA HIS A 204 9.63 -26.76 7.09
C HIS A 204 8.72 -25.82 6.27
N THR A 205 7.91 -26.28 5.31
CA THR A 205 6.80 -25.47 4.76
C THR A 205 5.74 -25.20 5.84
N LEU A 206 5.75 -24.01 6.45
CA LEU A 206 4.74 -23.60 7.41
C LEU A 206 3.65 -22.74 6.76
N TYR A 207 4.04 -21.92 5.79
CA TYR A 207 3.17 -20.98 5.09
C TYR A 207 3.37 -21.10 3.58
N VAL A 208 2.27 -21.02 2.84
CA VAL A 208 2.24 -20.63 1.44
C VAL A 208 1.42 -19.36 1.33
N GLN A 209 1.90 -18.41 0.53
CA GLN A 209 1.25 -17.14 0.32
C GLN A 209 1.10 -16.94 -1.18
N ARG A 210 -0.04 -16.40 -1.60
CA ARG A 210 -0.32 -16.10 -2.99
C ARG A 210 -0.76 -14.65 -3.11
N ARG A 211 -0.13 -13.92 -4.01
CA ARG A 211 -0.55 -12.59 -4.45
C ARG A 211 -0.96 -12.69 -5.91
N ARG A 212 -2.25 -12.54 -6.18
CA ARG A 212 -2.83 -12.59 -7.51
C ARG A 212 -3.60 -11.31 -7.77
N GLY A 213 -3.53 -10.75 -8.97
CA GLY A 213 -4.26 -9.53 -9.26
C GLY A 213 -3.86 -8.87 -10.57
N CYS A 214 -4.38 -7.68 -10.78
CA CYS A 214 -4.09 -6.85 -11.94
C CYS A 214 -4.08 -5.37 -11.57
N ILE A 215 -3.40 -4.61 -12.43
CA ILE A 215 -3.34 -3.16 -12.43
C ILE A 215 -3.82 -2.72 -13.81
N THR A 216 -4.74 -1.76 -13.84
CA THR A 216 -5.22 -1.12 -15.04
C THR A 216 -4.73 0.33 -15.09
N SER A 217 -4.72 0.94 -16.27
CA SER A 217 -4.59 2.39 -16.47
C SER A 217 -5.53 2.78 -17.60
N ASP A 218 -6.30 3.85 -17.44
CA ASP A 218 -7.29 4.32 -18.42
C ASP A 218 -8.19 3.17 -18.95
N GLU A 219 -8.69 2.33 -18.04
CA GLU A 219 -9.57 1.18 -18.34
C GLU A 219 -8.90 0.06 -19.19
N ARG A 220 -7.57 0.08 -19.31
CA ARG A 220 -6.78 -0.95 -20.01
C ARG A 220 -5.92 -1.72 -19.03
N LEU A 221 -5.72 -3.01 -19.29
CA LEU A 221 -4.82 -3.84 -18.50
C LEU A 221 -3.36 -3.40 -18.72
N GLU A 222 -2.71 -2.93 -17.66
CA GLU A 222 -1.28 -2.55 -17.67
C GLU A 222 -0.40 -3.70 -17.23
N SER A 223 -0.79 -4.37 -16.15
CA SER A 223 -0.06 -5.52 -15.64
C SER A 223 -0.99 -6.47 -14.89
N ALA A 224 -0.61 -7.73 -14.85
CA ALA A 224 -1.28 -8.76 -14.07
C ALA A 224 -0.24 -9.73 -13.55
N PHE A 225 -0.54 -10.35 -12.41
CA PHE A 225 0.42 -11.15 -11.68
C PHE A 225 -0.26 -12.28 -10.91
N ASP A 226 0.47 -13.38 -10.76
CA ASP A 226 0.16 -14.48 -9.86
C ASP A 226 1.48 -15.01 -9.29
N ASN A 227 1.76 -14.61 -8.06
CA ASN A 227 3.03 -14.83 -7.39
C ASN A 227 2.80 -15.67 -6.15
N TRP A 228 3.64 -16.68 -5.98
CA TRP A 228 3.66 -17.58 -4.83
C TRP A 228 4.91 -17.36 -4.01
N ALA A 229 4.73 -17.36 -2.69
CA ALA A 229 5.80 -17.33 -1.70
C ALA A 229 5.63 -18.48 -0.71
N VAL A 230 6.76 -18.92 -0.15
CA VAL A 230 6.84 -19.97 0.87
C VAL A 230 7.56 -19.39 2.08
N ASN A 231 6.94 -19.47 3.26
CA ASN A 231 7.49 -18.92 4.50
C ASN A 231 7.92 -17.44 4.41
N GLY A 232 7.24 -16.64 3.58
CA GLY A 232 7.58 -15.23 3.34
C GLY A 232 8.59 -14.98 2.22
N GLU A 233 9.16 -16.01 1.61
CA GLU A 233 10.14 -15.86 0.53
C GLU A 233 9.51 -16.15 -0.84
N GLY A 234 9.78 -15.29 -1.83
CA GLY A 234 9.31 -15.48 -3.20
C GLY A 234 9.75 -16.83 -3.78
N PHE A 235 8.81 -17.58 -4.33
CA PHE A 235 9.02 -18.98 -4.71
C PHE A 235 8.83 -19.21 -6.21
N ILE A 236 7.62 -18.91 -6.74
CA ILE A 236 7.25 -19.10 -8.14
C ILE A 236 6.38 -17.94 -8.60
N GLN A 237 6.50 -17.56 -9.87
CA GLN A 237 5.69 -16.52 -10.50
C GLN A 237 5.12 -17.03 -11.84
N PHE A 238 3.87 -16.68 -12.14
CA PHE A 238 3.26 -17.00 -13.44
C PHE A 238 3.68 -15.98 -14.50
N ASP A 239 4.07 -16.48 -15.67
CA ASP A 239 4.28 -15.72 -16.89
C ASP A 239 3.09 -15.96 -17.82
N ALA A 240 2.23 -14.96 -17.93
CA ALA A 240 1.03 -15.04 -18.76
C ALA A 240 1.33 -15.01 -20.26
N GLY A 241 2.46 -14.44 -20.69
CA GLY A 241 2.87 -14.46 -22.09
C GLY A 241 3.29 -15.86 -22.53
N ALA A 242 3.98 -16.59 -21.64
CA ALA A 242 4.39 -17.97 -21.88
C ALA A 242 3.33 -19.01 -21.48
N GLN A 243 2.30 -18.61 -20.71
CA GLN A 243 1.35 -19.54 -20.05
C GLN A 243 2.08 -20.59 -19.18
N LYS A 244 3.16 -20.17 -18.53
CA LYS A 244 4.04 -21.04 -17.74
C LYS A 244 4.52 -20.35 -16.48
N TRP A 245 4.90 -21.15 -15.51
CA TRP A 245 5.50 -20.75 -14.26
C TRP A 245 7.02 -20.56 -14.42
N LYS A 246 7.53 -19.55 -13.73
CA LYS A 246 8.94 -19.24 -13.57
C LYS A 246 9.34 -19.44 -12.11
N ALA A 247 10.44 -20.14 -11.89
CA ALA A 247 11.01 -20.35 -10.57
C ALA A 247 11.80 -19.11 -10.15
N LEU A 248 11.65 -18.72 -8.88
CA LEU A 248 12.39 -17.61 -8.28
C LEU A 248 13.54 -18.08 -7.40
N SER A 249 13.61 -19.39 -7.11
CA SER A 249 14.68 -20.02 -6.35
C SER A 249 14.98 -21.43 -6.88
N PRO A 250 16.20 -21.98 -6.64
CA PRO A 250 16.51 -23.35 -7.04
C PRO A 250 15.57 -24.40 -6.44
N SER A 251 15.08 -24.17 -5.21
CA SER A 251 14.11 -25.05 -4.55
C SER A 251 12.74 -25.09 -5.24
N ALA A 252 12.44 -24.10 -6.09
CA ALA A 252 11.20 -24.03 -6.83
C ALA A 252 11.24 -24.76 -8.18
N GLU A 253 12.42 -25.18 -8.66
CA GLU A 253 12.58 -25.70 -10.03
C GLU A 253 11.74 -26.96 -10.30
N MET A 254 11.76 -27.92 -9.35
CA MET A 254 10.95 -29.14 -9.46
C MET A 254 9.45 -28.87 -9.39
N ILE A 255 9.03 -27.90 -8.57
CA ILE A 255 7.61 -27.52 -8.46
C ILE A 255 7.15 -26.81 -9.73
N LYS A 256 7.98 -25.89 -10.25
CA LYS A 256 7.74 -25.23 -11.53
C LYS A 256 7.51 -26.27 -12.62
N ASP A 257 8.38 -27.27 -12.75
CA ASP A 257 8.24 -28.28 -13.80
C ASP A 257 6.95 -29.10 -13.63
N SER A 258 6.61 -29.47 -12.39
CA SER A 258 5.36 -30.17 -12.08
C SER A 258 4.11 -29.33 -12.37
N TRP A 259 4.16 -28.01 -12.16
CA TRP A 259 3.03 -27.13 -12.45
C TRP A 259 2.94 -26.84 -13.94
N ASN A 260 4.08 -26.69 -14.63
CA ASN A 260 4.16 -26.46 -16.07
C ASN A 260 3.70 -27.63 -16.93
N SER A 261 3.66 -28.84 -16.37
CA SER A 261 3.07 -30.00 -17.03
C SER A 261 1.53 -30.05 -16.97
N ARG A 262 0.88 -29.11 -16.26
CA ARG A 262 -0.59 -29.05 -16.10
C ARG A 262 -1.19 -27.95 -16.98
N GLU A 263 -1.22 -28.20 -18.29
CA GLU A 263 -1.63 -27.20 -19.29
C GLU A 263 -3.00 -26.59 -19.00
N SER A 264 -4.02 -27.40 -18.74
CA SER A 264 -5.37 -26.89 -18.42
C SER A 264 -5.42 -25.98 -17.19
N ARG A 265 -4.57 -26.22 -16.19
CA ARG A 265 -4.48 -25.37 -15.00
C ARG A 265 -3.79 -24.05 -15.33
N ASN A 266 -2.77 -24.09 -16.18
CA ASN A 266 -2.09 -22.90 -16.64
C ASN A 266 -3.01 -22.03 -17.50
N ASP A 267 -3.79 -22.63 -18.39
CA ASP A 267 -4.79 -21.92 -19.21
C ASP A 267 -5.82 -21.19 -18.33
N PHE A 268 -6.32 -21.86 -17.28
CA PHE A 268 -7.22 -21.24 -16.30
C PHE A 268 -6.59 -20.02 -15.60
N PHE A 269 -5.30 -20.11 -15.23
CA PHE A 269 -4.59 -18.99 -14.63
C PHE A 269 -4.29 -17.87 -15.62
N GLY A 270 -4.03 -18.22 -16.88
CA GLY A 270 -3.93 -17.27 -17.98
C GLY A 270 -5.23 -16.50 -18.21
N GLN A 271 -6.37 -17.20 -18.20
CA GLN A 271 -7.69 -16.59 -18.37
C GLN A 271 -7.97 -15.54 -17.28
N PHE A 272 -7.71 -15.88 -16.02
CA PHE A 272 -7.86 -14.92 -14.92
C PHE A 272 -7.03 -13.64 -15.16
N ILE A 273 -5.76 -13.81 -15.57
CA ILE A 273 -4.82 -12.71 -15.77
C ILE A 273 -5.22 -11.84 -16.97
N ASN A 274 -5.61 -12.47 -18.09
CA ASN A 274 -5.81 -11.78 -19.35
C ASN A 274 -7.21 -11.15 -19.48
N GLU A 275 -8.21 -11.70 -18.80
CA GLU A 275 -9.62 -11.35 -19.02
C GLU A 275 -10.34 -11.02 -17.70
N GLU A 276 -10.49 -11.99 -16.80
CA GLU A 276 -11.41 -11.88 -15.67
C GLU A 276 -11.06 -10.73 -14.71
N CYS A 277 -9.76 -10.51 -14.46
CA CYS A 277 -9.34 -9.48 -13.51
C CYS A 277 -9.71 -8.07 -13.98
N LEU A 278 -9.58 -7.79 -15.28
CA LEU A 278 -9.99 -6.51 -15.87
C LEU A 278 -11.51 -6.33 -15.75
N GLU A 279 -12.28 -7.38 -16.06
CA GLU A 279 -13.74 -7.35 -15.92
C GLU A 279 -14.17 -7.08 -14.48
N MET A 280 -13.49 -7.70 -13.50
CA MET A 280 -13.77 -7.47 -12.08
C MET A 280 -13.51 -6.01 -11.68
N ILE A 281 -12.40 -5.40 -12.10
CA ILE A 281 -12.12 -3.99 -11.84
C ILE A 281 -13.25 -3.08 -12.34
N HIS A 282 -13.76 -3.31 -13.55
CA HIS A 282 -14.85 -2.50 -14.11
C HIS A 282 -16.18 -2.65 -13.37
N GLN A 283 -16.37 -3.76 -12.66
CA GLN A 283 -17.59 -4.02 -11.91
C GLN A 283 -17.51 -3.53 -10.47
N ILE A 284 -16.32 -3.24 -9.94
CA ILE A 284 -16.15 -2.76 -8.58
C ILE A 284 -16.66 -1.33 -8.46
N LYS A 285 -17.58 -1.14 -7.52
CA LYS A 285 -18.05 0.17 -7.09
C LYS A 285 -17.85 0.27 -5.59
N LEU A 286 -17.03 1.23 -5.17
CA LEU A 286 -16.91 1.58 -3.76
C LEU A 286 -18.00 2.59 -3.40
N ARG A 287 -18.60 2.43 -2.22
CA ARG A 287 -19.46 3.45 -1.64
C ARG A 287 -18.65 4.72 -1.44
N GLU A 288 -19.24 5.85 -1.79
CA GLU A 288 -18.65 7.14 -1.45
C GLU A 288 -18.42 7.21 0.07
N ALA A 289 -17.20 7.61 0.47
CA ALA A 289 -16.93 7.87 1.88
C ALA A 289 -17.94 8.89 2.40
N GLU A 290 -18.50 8.67 3.58
CA GLU A 290 -19.37 9.66 4.22
C GLU A 290 -18.69 11.02 4.20
N LYS A 291 -19.40 12.02 3.67
CA LYS A 291 -18.93 13.39 3.61
C LYS A 291 -18.70 13.88 5.02
N ARG A 292 -17.44 14.00 5.40
CA ARG A 292 -17.01 14.46 6.71
C ARG A 292 -15.97 15.52 6.54
N THR A 293 -16.21 16.66 7.16
CA THR A 293 -15.25 17.76 7.26
C THR A 293 -14.93 17.96 8.73
N ASP A 294 -13.71 17.64 9.13
CA ASP A 294 -13.18 17.98 10.44
C ASP A 294 -12.35 19.26 10.31
N LEU A 295 -12.71 20.28 11.11
CA LEU A 295 -11.99 21.54 11.20
C LEU A 295 -11.43 21.69 12.62
N ARG A 296 -10.13 21.96 12.72
CA ARG A 296 -9.45 22.23 13.99
C ARG A 296 -8.68 23.53 13.88
N VAL A 297 -8.85 24.39 14.88
CA VAL A 297 -8.13 25.66 15.00
C VAL A 297 -7.11 25.54 16.11
N PHE A 298 -5.86 25.87 15.80
CA PHE A 298 -4.77 25.96 16.74
C PHE A 298 -4.33 27.42 16.86
N ALA A 299 -4.01 27.86 18.07
CA ALA A 299 -3.50 29.19 18.32
C ALA A 299 -2.09 29.08 18.92
N ASN A 300 -1.11 29.67 18.24
CA ASN A 300 0.26 29.75 18.74
C ASN A 300 0.55 31.20 19.14
N PRO A 301 0.83 31.49 20.42
CA PRO A 301 1.22 32.83 20.85
C PRO A 301 2.48 33.28 20.11
N VAL A 302 2.45 34.46 19.51
CA VAL A 302 3.61 35.09 18.87
C VAL A 302 4.28 36.04 19.87
N ASP A 303 3.48 36.80 20.61
CA ASP A 303 3.90 37.66 21.72
C ASP A 303 2.75 37.86 22.72
N ARG A 304 2.83 38.87 23.58
CA ARG A 304 1.80 39.16 24.61
C ARG A 304 0.48 39.72 24.06
N THR A 305 0.46 40.18 22.81
CA THR A 305 -0.71 40.83 22.20
C THR A 305 -1.16 40.14 20.90
N LYS A 306 -0.40 39.17 20.38
CA LYS A 306 -0.67 38.49 19.11
C LYS A 306 -0.55 36.97 19.22
N ALA A 307 -1.44 36.27 18.52
CA ALA A 307 -1.36 34.84 18.28
C ALA A 307 -1.53 34.54 16.79
N LEU A 308 -0.79 33.55 16.31
CA LEU A 308 -0.94 32.98 14.99
C LEU A 308 -2.01 31.88 15.06
N LEU A 309 -3.08 32.03 14.27
CA LEU A 309 -4.09 31.00 14.10
C LEU A 309 -3.73 30.08 12.94
N LYS A 310 -3.82 28.78 13.17
CA LYS A 310 -3.65 27.75 12.16
C LYS A 310 -4.91 26.89 12.08
N CYS A 311 -5.60 26.95 10.95
CA CYS A 311 -6.71 26.04 10.66
C CYS A 311 -6.18 24.79 9.97
N HIS A 312 -6.42 23.63 10.57
CA HIS A 312 -6.30 22.34 9.89
C HIS A 312 -7.70 21.89 9.49
N VAL A 313 -7.90 21.70 8.20
CA VAL A 313 -9.11 21.11 7.64
C VAL A 313 -8.75 19.75 7.08
N THR A 314 -9.53 18.74 7.43
CA THR A 314 -9.47 17.41 6.85
C THR A 314 -10.86 17.08 6.36
N SER A 315 -11.03 16.94 5.05
CA SER A 315 -12.33 16.67 4.43
C SER A 315 -12.25 15.42 3.57
N THR A 316 -13.24 14.55 3.69
CA THR A 316 -13.55 13.49 2.71
C THR A 316 -14.56 13.97 1.66
N ASP A 317 -15.18 15.13 1.89
CA ASP A 317 -16.09 15.77 0.94
C ASP A 317 -15.32 16.60 -0.10
N LYS A 318 -15.31 16.11 -1.34
CA LYS A 318 -14.69 16.75 -2.51
C LYS A 318 -15.36 18.07 -2.92
N SER A 319 -16.51 18.42 -2.35
CA SER A 319 -17.20 19.68 -2.64
C SER A 319 -16.66 20.87 -1.82
N VAL A 320 -15.88 20.63 -0.77
CA VAL A 320 -15.28 21.70 0.04
C VAL A 320 -14.19 22.39 -0.76
N ARG A 321 -14.38 23.69 -1.07
CA ARG A 321 -13.47 24.45 -1.95
C ARG A 321 -12.56 25.43 -1.23
N SER A 322 -12.94 25.85 -0.03
CA SER A 322 -12.23 26.91 0.69
C SER A 322 -12.54 26.87 2.17
N VAL A 323 -11.59 27.37 2.96
CA VAL A 323 -11.76 27.66 4.39
C VAL A 323 -11.52 29.14 4.63
N SER A 324 -12.36 29.78 5.45
CA SER A 324 -12.25 31.20 5.76
C SER A 324 -12.08 31.43 7.27
N LEU A 325 -11.17 32.34 7.63
CA LEU A 325 -11.08 32.90 8.97
C LEU A 325 -11.98 34.14 9.03
N THR A 326 -12.88 34.20 10.01
CA THR A 326 -13.80 35.32 10.20
C THR A 326 -13.57 36.01 11.54
N GLU A 327 -13.81 37.32 11.58
CA GLU A 327 -13.85 38.14 12.80
C GLU A 327 -15.14 38.95 12.74
N ASP A 328 -15.98 38.82 13.76
CA ASP A 328 -17.30 39.45 13.86
C ASP A 328 -18.20 39.23 12.63
N GLY A 329 -18.12 38.05 12.03
CA GLY A 329 -18.89 37.68 10.85
C GLY A 329 -18.33 38.18 9.51
N ALA A 330 -17.25 38.98 9.53
CA ALA A 330 -16.55 39.41 8.33
C ALA A 330 -15.35 38.48 8.02
N THR A 331 -15.22 38.05 6.77
CA THR A 331 -14.07 37.24 6.32
C THR A 331 -12.78 38.07 6.33
N LYS A 332 -11.77 37.57 7.04
CA LYS A 332 -10.45 38.22 7.18
C LYS A 332 -9.37 37.55 6.36
N ALA A 333 -9.47 36.24 6.16
CA ALA A 333 -8.58 35.49 5.30
C ALA A 333 -9.30 34.27 4.75
N THR A 334 -8.98 33.87 3.51
CA THR A 334 -9.50 32.65 2.89
C THR A 334 -8.34 31.85 2.32
N GLY A 335 -8.33 30.54 2.59
CA GLY A 335 -7.45 29.57 1.97
C GLY A 335 -8.25 28.63 1.08
N SER A 336 -7.75 28.37 -0.12
CA SER A 336 -8.26 27.32 -1.01
C SER A 336 -7.76 25.95 -0.53
N LEU A 337 -8.58 24.91 -0.65
CA LEU A 337 -8.23 23.53 -0.28
C LEU A 337 -7.60 22.77 -1.44
#